data_AF-A0A0K8VUV0-F1
#
_entry.id   AF-A0A0K8VUV0-F1
#
_cell.length_a   1.000
_cell.length_b   1.000
_cell.length_c   1.000
_cell.angle_alpha   90.00
_cell.angle_beta   90.00
_cell.angle_gamma   90.00
#
_symmetry.space_group_name_H-M   'P 1'
#
loop_
_entity.id
_entity.type
_entity.pdbx_description
1 polymer ?
#
loop_
_entity_poly.entity_id
_entity_poly.type
_entity_poly.pdbx_seq_one_letter_code
_entity_poly.pdbx_strand_id
1 'polypeptide(L)'
;MASEVLCKPDPSYIMDIKTPRHNFLSARYKQSFAYKTMKIRLPQILQNTIGDITNNCDNIIAEFGEVMRKDILTIVDKILQLKCELENDHIMEIFEGIDGDKRLWNSFLNDLDDDSNTFFKACWLYSECYVYRRLYYFFENHKVLKAYDYFSKNKQNAFVISVEPMLEIIYGLESMKSYISDDNLQILLKLNLWGNRCDLSISSGKEVKLNGNPFELVKNLDKRVIIDESSQVIEILKSADRRNDIVIEFICDNAGYELFTDFILADYLIESKLADKVRFNLKAIPWFISDATINDFRWSLQFMKDHATSVLREYGKKWQKFVVENKFEVANINNFWTSPYEYYR
;
A
#
# COMPACT_ATOMS: atom_id res chain seq x y z
N MET A 1 -8.39 42.98 -14.96
CA MET A 1 -7.61 42.19 -15.94
C MET A 1 -7.12 40.96 -15.21
N ALA A 2 -7.71 39.80 -15.49
CA ALA A 2 -7.29 38.54 -14.90
C ALA A 2 -5.93 38.16 -15.47
N SER A 3 -4.95 37.91 -14.62
CA SER A 3 -3.66 37.36 -15.03
C SER A 3 -3.88 35.93 -15.50
N GLU A 4 -3.86 35.72 -16.81
CA GLU A 4 -3.64 34.39 -17.37
C GLU A 4 -2.30 33.88 -16.81
N VAL A 5 -2.37 32.89 -15.92
CA VAL A 5 -1.20 32.11 -15.53
C VAL A 5 -0.76 31.38 -16.80
N LEU A 6 0.19 31.96 -17.53
CA LEU A 6 0.88 31.32 -18.65
C LEU A 6 1.54 30.04 -18.13
N CYS A 7 0.86 28.90 -18.28
CA CYS A 7 1.50 27.61 -18.15
C CYS A 7 2.65 27.57 -19.15
N LYS A 8 3.87 27.36 -18.66
CA LYS A 8 5.03 27.13 -19.53
C LYS A 8 4.67 25.99 -20.49
N PRO A 9 4.95 26.12 -21.81
CA PRO A 9 4.73 25.02 -22.73
C PRO A 9 5.53 23.82 -22.27
N ASP A 10 4.93 22.63 -22.40
CA ASP A 10 5.62 21.40 -22.03
C ASP A 10 6.92 21.22 -22.84
N PRO A 11 7.98 20.66 -22.25
CA PRO A 11 9.19 20.31 -22.97
C PRO A 11 8.91 19.43 -24.19
N SER A 12 9.74 19.53 -25.23
CA SER A 12 9.55 18.81 -26.50
C SER A 12 9.54 17.29 -26.38
N TYR A 13 10.12 16.72 -25.31
CA TYR A 13 10.11 15.27 -25.06
C TYR A 13 8.80 14.77 -24.44
N ILE A 14 7.90 15.67 -24.03
CA ILE A 14 6.55 15.33 -23.60
C ILE A 14 5.64 15.33 -24.83
N MET A 15 5.15 14.14 -25.19
CA MET A 15 4.40 13.87 -26.41
C MET A 15 2.91 13.66 -26.11
N ASP A 16 2.03 14.24 -26.91
CA ASP A 16 0.59 14.01 -26.83
C ASP A 16 0.17 12.74 -27.57
N ILE A 17 0.60 11.59 -27.03
CA ILE A 17 0.30 10.26 -27.56
C ILE A 17 0.02 9.29 -26.40
N LYS A 18 -0.56 8.12 -26.73
CA LYS A 18 -0.54 6.95 -25.84
C LYS A 18 0.88 6.42 -25.74
N THR A 19 1.19 5.72 -24.64
CA THR A 19 2.45 4.97 -24.53
C THR A 19 2.58 4.03 -25.73
N PRO A 20 3.68 4.13 -26.51
CA PRO A 20 3.96 3.18 -27.58
C PRO A 20 4.06 1.75 -27.05
N ARG A 21 3.68 0.78 -27.89
CA ARG A 21 3.83 -0.64 -27.53
C ARG A 21 5.31 -0.97 -27.31
N HIS A 22 5.58 -1.84 -26.34
CA HIS A 22 6.93 -2.30 -25.97
C HIS A 22 7.83 -1.21 -25.38
N ASN A 23 7.28 -0.06 -24.99
CA ASN A 23 7.97 0.95 -24.20
C ASN A 23 7.51 0.90 -22.74
N PHE A 24 8.40 1.28 -21.83
CA PHE A 24 8.02 1.53 -20.45
C PHE A 24 6.95 2.63 -20.38
N LEU A 25 6.01 2.47 -19.45
CA LEU A 25 5.12 3.56 -19.06
C LEU A 25 5.99 4.68 -18.47
N SER A 26 5.74 5.92 -18.85
CA SER A 26 6.44 7.09 -18.31
C SER A 26 5.57 8.33 -18.46
N ALA A 27 5.93 9.40 -17.77
CA ALA A 27 5.26 10.69 -17.93
C ALA A 27 5.79 11.50 -19.13
N ARG A 28 6.37 10.83 -20.14
CA ARG A 28 6.60 11.43 -21.46
C ARG A 28 5.34 11.42 -22.32
N TYR A 29 4.36 10.57 -22.02
CA TYR A 29 3.19 10.33 -22.88
C TYR A 29 1.92 10.88 -22.25
N LYS A 30 1.42 12.05 -22.70
CA LYS A 30 0.31 12.78 -22.06
C LYS A 30 -0.99 11.99 -21.93
N GLN A 31 -1.25 11.06 -22.85
CA GLN A 31 -2.47 10.23 -22.83
C GLN A 31 -2.34 9.00 -21.93
N SER A 32 -1.18 8.81 -21.30
CA SER A 32 -0.97 7.71 -20.35
C SER A 32 -1.44 8.07 -18.95
N PHE A 33 -1.81 7.05 -18.17
CA PHE A 33 -2.10 7.24 -16.75
C PHE A 33 -0.83 7.62 -15.96
N ALA A 34 0.35 7.18 -16.40
CA ALA A 34 1.62 7.58 -15.81
C ALA A 34 1.81 9.10 -15.84
N TYR A 35 1.54 9.77 -16.96
CA TYR A 35 1.56 11.24 -17.04
C TYR A 35 0.63 11.89 -16.03
N LYS A 36 -0.63 11.43 -15.97
CA LYS A 36 -1.60 11.91 -14.98
C LYS A 36 -1.11 11.69 -13.55
N THR A 37 -0.51 10.54 -13.26
CA THR A 37 -0.02 10.23 -11.91
C THR A 37 1.14 11.15 -11.54
N MET A 38 2.19 11.23 -12.36
CA MET A 38 3.38 12.04 -12.06
C MET A 38 3.09 13.55 -12.06
N LYS A 39 2.28 14.04 -13.01
CA LYS A 39 2.05 15.49 -13.18
C LYS A 39 0.96 16.05 -12.26
N ILE A 40 0.02 15.22 -11.83
CA ILE A 40 -1.18 15.68 -11.10
C ILE A 40 -1.33 14.96 -9.75
N ARG A 41 -1.34 13.62 -9.73
CA ARG A 41 -1.67 12.88 -8.50
C ARG A 41 -0.57 12.96 -7.45
N LEU A 42 0.69 12.70 -7.80
CA LEU A 42 1.80 12.73 -6.84
C LEU A 42 2.04 14.13 -6.26
N PRO A 43 2.02 15.24 -7.05
CA PRO A 43 2.09 16.58 -6.46
C PRO A 43 0.94 16.86 -5.47
N GLN A 44 -0.27 16.39 -5.77
CA GLN A 44 -1.40 16.50 -4.85
C GLN A 44 -1.21 15.64 -3.58
N ILE A 45 -0.66 14.44 -3.71
CA ILE A 45 -0.35 13.56 -2.57
C ILE A 45 0.68 14.23 -1.65
N LEU A 46 1.78 14.75 -2.20
CA LEU A 46 2.77 15.51 -1.42
C LEU A 46 2.15 16.74 -0.75
N GLN A 47 1.28 17.46 -1.47
CA GLN A 47 0.55 18.60 -0.91
C GLN A 47 -0.39 18.20 0.25
N ASN A 48 -1.08 17.07 0.12
CA ASN A 48 -1.94 16.52 1.18
C ASN A 48 -1.08 16.11 2.39
N THR A 49 0.04 15.43 2.18
CA THR A 49 0.97 15.06 3.26
C THR A 49 1.50 16.28 4.01
N ILE A 50 1.85 17.36 3.31
CA ILE A 50 2.22 18.64 3.95
C ILE A 50 1.07 19.16 4.82
N GLY A 51 -0.16 19.15 4.30
CA GLY A 51 -1.35 19.57 5.03
C GLY A 51 -1.59 18.72 6.28
N ASP A 52 -1.50 17.41 6.17
CA ASP A 52 -1.73 16.46 7.26
C ASP A 52 -0.70 16.62 8.37
N ILE A 53 0.58 16.73 8.03
CA ILE A 53 1.66 16.97 9.01
C ILE A 53 1.47 18.33 9.70
N THR A 54 1.15 19.37 8.93
CA THR A 54 0.98 20.74 9.47
C THR A 54 -0.22 20.81 10.41
N ASN A 55 -1.36 20.23 10.00
CA ASN A 55 -2.59 20.23 10.80
C ASN A 55 -2.47 19.34 12.05
N ASN A 56 -1.63 18.31 12.01
CA ASN A 56 -1.38 17.42 13.14
C ASN A 56 -0.18 17.86 13.99
N CYS A 57 0.44 19.00 13.70
CA CYS A 57 1.66 19.48 14.33
C CYS A 57 1.55 19.54 15.86
N ASP A 58 0.44 20.07 16.39
CA ASP A 58 0.23 20.18 17.84
C ASP A 58 0.14 18.80 18.52
N ASN A 59 -0.45 17.81 17.85
CA ASN A 59 -0.50 16.43 18.39
C ASN A 59 0.88 15.77 18.34
N ILE A 60 1.63 15.96 17.25
CA ILE A 60 3.01 15.46 17.14
C ILE A 60 3.89 16.11 18.23
N ILE A 61 3.72 17.40 18.48
CA ILE A 61 4.41 18.13 19.55
C ILE A 61 3.97 17.64 20.93
N ALA A 62 2.69 17.34 21.14
CA ALA A 62 2.20 16.79 22.40
C ALA A 62 2.77 15.39 22.68
N GLU A 63 2.93 14.57 21.65
CA GLU A 63 3.46 13.20 21.75
C GLU A 63 5.00 13.18 21.89
N PHE A 64 5.70 14.07 21.20
CA PHE A 64 7.16 13.99 21.02
C PHE A 64 7.95 15.22 21.52
N GLY A 65 7.26 16.29 21.96
CA GLY A 65 7.82 17.49 22.59
C GLY A 65 7.98 18.71 21.66
N GLU A 66 8.05 19.92 22.24
CA GLU A 66 8.15 21.21 21.51
C GLU A 66 9.38 21.35 20.62
N VAL A 67 10.45 20.61 20.89
CA VAL A 67 11.66 20.59 20.04
C VAL A 67 11.30 20.16 18.60
N MET A 68 10.24 19.38 18.42
CA MET A 68 9.80 18.88 17.12
C MET A 68 9.25 19.97 16.19
N ARG A 69 8.82 21.12 16.70
CA ARG A 69 8.22 22.17 15.87
C ARG A 69 9.16 22.61 14.74
N LYS A 70 10.44 22.80 15.05
CA LYS A 70 11.46 23.18 14.05
C LYS A 70 11.75 22.05 13.05
N ASP A 71 11.79 20.81 13.54
CA ASP A 71 12.05 19.65 12.71
C ASP A 71 10.90 19.39 11.73
N ILE A 72 9.65 19.56 12.18
CA ILE A 72 8.45 19.49 11.34
C ILE A 72 8.49 20.53 10.23
N LEU A 73 8.80 21.79 10.54
CA LEU A 73 8.93 22.85 9.52
C LEU A 73 10.00 22.50 8.48
N THR A 74 11.15 21.99 8.94
CA THR A 74 12.25 21.55 8.06
C THR A 74 11.81 20.41 7.14
N ILE A 75 11.03 19.45 7.64
CA ILE A 75 10.49 18.35 6.85
C ILE A 75 9.47 18.88 5.84
N VAL A 76 8.56 19.76 6.23
CA VAL A 76 7.58 20.39 5.33
C VAL A 76 8.28 21.12 4.18
N ASP A 77 9.33 21.88 4.47
CA ASP A 77 10.12 22.57 3.44
C ASP A 77 10.77 21.59 2.45
N LYS A 78 11.31 20.46 2.94
CA LYS A 78 11.86 19.40 2.08
C LYS A 78 10.81 18.73 1.20
N ILE A 79 9.60 18.50 1.72
CA ILE A 79 8.49 17.93 0.94
C ILE A 79 8.00 18.93 -0.12
N LEU A 80 7.93 20.22 0.21
CA LEU A 80 7.63 21.29 -0.74
C LEU A 80 8.68 21.36 -1.86
N GLN A 81 9.96 21.21 -1.51
CA GLN A 81 11.05 21.15 -2.48
C GLN A 81 10.89 19.93 -3.41
N LEU A 82 10.68 18.72 -2.86
CA LEU A 82 10.45 17.52 -3.66
C LEU A 82 9.25 17.66 -4.62
N LYS A 83 8.16 18.28 -4.15
CA LYS A 83 7.00 18.58 -4.99
C LYS A 83 7.38 19.50 -6.16
N CYS A 84 8.16 20.55 -5.90
CA CYS A 84 8.62 21.47 -6.93
C CYS A 84 9.55 20.78 -7.93
N GLU A 85 10.49 19.96 -7.46
CA GLU A 85 11.40 19.15 -8.30
C GLU A 85 10.63 18.21 -9.22
N LEU A 86 9.61 17.54 -8.69
CA LEU A 86 8.70 16.68 -9.45
C LEU A 86 7.90 17.47 -10.50
N GLU A 87 7.30 18.61 -10.13
CA GLU A 87 6.48 19.41 -11.04
C GLU A 87 7.28 19.99 -12.22
N ASN A 88 8.58 20.22 -12.01
CA ASN A 88 9.53 20.77 -12.99
C ASN A 88 10.44 19.72 -13.64
N ASP A 89 10.18 18.41 -13.41
CA ASP A 89 10.91 17.29 -14.02
C ASP A 89 12.43 17.34 -13.80
N HIS A 90 12.85 17.55 -12.54
CA HIS A 90 14.25 17.50 -12.17
C HIS A 90 14.84 16.09 -12.26
N ILE A 91 16.17 16.00 -12.25
CA ILE A 91 16.92 14.74 -12.13
C ILE A 91 16.67 14.16 -10.72
N MET A 92 16.46 12.84 -10.64
CA MET A 92 16.38 12.12 -9.36
C MET A 92 17.78 11.98 -8.77
N GLU A 93 17.98 12.55 -7.58
CA GLU A 93 19.28 12.60 -6.93
C GLU A 93 19.53 11.38 -6.05
N ILE A 94 20.81 11.02 -5.91
CA ILE A 94 21.26 10.02 -4.94
C ILE A 94 20.96 10.43 -3.49
N PHE A 95 20.92 9.44 -2.60
CA PHE A 95 20.76 9.59 -1.17
C PHE A 95 22.12 9.71 -0.48
N GLU A 96 22.23 10.53 0.58
CA GLU A 96 23.49 10.63 1.32
C GLU A 96 23.71 9.41 2.24
N GLY A 97 24.91 8.85 2.20
CA GLY A 97 25.33 7.68 2.96
C GLY A 97 25.08 6.34 2.24
N ILE A 98 25.37 5.24 2.94
CA ILE A 98 25.31 3.86 2.38
C ILE A 98 24.55 2.87 3.27
N ASP A 99 23.95 3.35 4.36
CA ASP A 99 23.23 2.52 5.33
C ASP A 99 21.86 2.06 4.80
N GLY A 100 21.36 0.95 5.33
CA GLY A 100 20.05 0.41 4.95
C GLY A 100 19.96 0.06 3.46
N ASP A 101 18.92 0.53 2.80
CA ASP A 101 18.67 0.34 1.36
C ASP A 101 19.32 1.41 0.48
N LYS A 102 19.98 2.43 1.04
CA LYS A 102 20.56 3.56 0.28
C LYS A 102 21.59 3.10 -0.73
N ARG A 103 22.40 2.08 -0.39
CA ARG A 103 23.38 1.52 -1.33
C ARG A 103 22.70 0.96 -2.58
N LEU A 104 21.60 0.24 -2.38
CA LEU A 104 20.83 -0.35 -3.47
C LEU A 104 20.21 0.75 -4.35
N TRP A 105 19.59 1.74 -3.72
CA TRP A 105 18.99 2.88 -4.42
C TRP A 105 20.03 3.73 -5.18
N ASN A 106 21.17 4.02 -4.56
CA ASN A 106 22.22 4.81 -5.20
C ASN A 106 22.85 4.04 -6.37
N SER A 107 23.04 2.71 -6.25
CA SER A 107 23.46 1.89 -7.39
C SER A 107 22.45 2.01 -8.52
N PHE A 108 21.17 1.79 -8.22
CA PHE A 108 20.10 1.89 -9.20
C PHE A 108 20.05 3.26 -9.90
N LEU A 109 20.12 4.36 -9.14
CA LEU A 109 20.08 5.73 -9.68
C LEU A 109 21.30 6.05 -10.54
N ASN A 110 22.49 5.57 -10.16
CA ASN A 110 23.71 5.76 -10.95
C ASN A 110 23.72 4.93 -12.24
N ASP A 111 22.96 3.83 -12.28
CA ASP A 111 22.82 2.98 -13.45
C ASP A 111 21.75 3.50 -14.45
N LEU A 112 21.02 4.57 -14.10
CA LEU A 112 20.07 5.22 -15.03
C LEU A 112 20.81 6.08 -16.06
N ASP A 113 20.48 5.89 -17.34
CA ASP A 113 20.98 6.73 -18.42
C ASP A 113 20.44 8.16 -18.33
N ASP A 114 21.16 9.13 -18.92
CA ASP A 114 20.81 10.56 -18.96
C ASP A 114 19.42 10.86 -19.55
N ASP A 115 18.85 9.98 -20.39
CA ASP A 115 17.50 10.13 -20.93
C ASP A 115 16.42 9.38 -20.11
N SER A 116 16.77 8.90 -18.92
CA SER A 116 15.90 8.10 -18.05
C SER A 116 16.07 8.42 -16.56
N ASN A 117 16.75 9.52 -16.20
CA ASN A 117 17.08 9.88 -14.82
C ASN A 117 16.19 10.99 -14.23
N THR A 118 15.28 11.58 -15.00
CA THR A 118 14.32 12.60 -14.51
C THR A 118 12.95 12.00 -14.21
N PHE A 119 12.16 12.66 -13.36
CA PHE A 119 10.85 12.17 -12.92
C PHE A 119 9.91 11.76 -14.07
N PHE A 120 9.89 12.50 -15.18
CA PHE A 120 8.99 12.24 -16.29
C PHE A 120 9.59 11.36 -17.37
N LYS A 121 10.92 11.33 -17.50
CA LYS A 121 11.60 10.53 -18.51
C LYS A 121 11.78 9.07 -18.10
N ALA A 122 12.08 8.84 -16.82
CA ALA A 122 12.24 7.51 -16.26
C ALA A 122 10.98 6.65 -16.43
N CYS A 123 11.15 5.33 -16.29
CA CYS A 123 10.02 4.42 -16.14
C CYS A 123 9.16 4.86 -14.94
N TRP A 124 7.84 4.84 -15.12
CA TRP A 124 6.87 5.30 -14.13
C TRP A 124 7.06 4.60 -12.78
N LEU A 125 7.29 3.28 -12.78
CA LEU A 125 7.59 2.50 -11.57
C LEU A 125 8.76 3.14 -10.79
N TYR A 126 9.86 3.43 -11.48
CA TYR A 126 11.08 3.93 -10.85
C TYR A 126 10.87 5.30 -10.25
N SER A 127 10.26 6.22 -11.00
CA SER A 127 9.99 7.58 -10.51
C SER A 127 9.02 7.60 -9.35
N GLU A 128 7.95 6.81 -9.41
CA GLU A 128 6.95 6.78 -8.35
C GLU A 128 7.52 6.17 -7.06
N CYS A 129 8.24 5.05 -7.17
CA CYS A 129 8.96 4.46 -6.04
C CYS A 129 10.00 5.45 -5.45
N TYR A 130 10.73 6.18 -6.30
CA TYR A 130 11.69 7.18 -5.84
C TYR A 130 11.02 8.30 -5.03
N VAL A 131 9.84 8.78 -5.45
CA VAL A 131 9.10 9.83 -4.73
C VAL A 131 8.76 9.37 -3.30
N TYR A 132 8.24 8.15 -3.12
CA TYR A 132 7.95 7.62 -1.78
C TYR A 132 9.21 7.35 -0.96
N ARG A 133 10.30 6.84 -1.59
CA ARG A 133 11.57 6.63 -0.89
C ARG A 133 12.22 7.94 -0.44
N ARG A 134 12.16 8.98 -1.28
CA ARG A 134 12.67 10.33 -0.98
C ARG A 134 11.83 11.04 0.08
N LEU A 135 10.52 10.81 0.09
CA LEU A 135 9.67 11.25 1.17
C LEU A 135 10.09 10.61 2.51
N TYR A 136 10.26 9.28 2.55
CA TYR A 136 10.75 8.57 3.75
C TYR A 136 12.15 9.04 4.19
N TYR A 137 13.04 9.34 3.23
CA TYR A 137 14.40 9.84 3.48
C TYR A 137 14.41 11.10 4.35
N PHE A 138 13.39 11.95 4.27
CA PHE A 138 13.30 13.16 5.10
C PHE A 138 13.05 12.86 6.59
N PHE A 139 12.55 11.68 6.91
CA PHE A 139 12.24 11.22 8.26
C PHE A 139 13.28 10.25 8.82
N GLU A 140 13.90 9.42 7.97
CA GLU A 140 14.68 8.24 8.40
C GLU A 140 15.84 8.55 9.37
N ASN A 141 16.49 9.71 9.23
CA ASN A 141 17.66 10.10 10.04
C ASN A 141 17.25 10.86 11.30
N HIS A 142 15.97 11.16 11.46
CA HIS A 142 15.45 11.85 12.62
C HIS A 142 15.27 10.88 13.78
N LYS A 143 15.73 11.24 15.00
CA LYS A 143 15.74 10.32 16.15
C LYS A 143 14.34 9.79 16.51
N VAL A 144 13.33 10.65 16.42
CA VAL A 144 11.95 10.38 16.83
C VAL A 144 11.06 10.07 15.62
N LEU A 145 10.95 11.04 14.69
CA LEU A 145 10.11 10.94 13.50
C LEU A 145 10.45 9.82 12.49
N LYS A 146 11.60 9.12 12.60
CA LYS A 146 11.89 7.95 11.74
C LYS A 146 10.86 6.82 11.83
N ALA A 147 10.15 6.73 12.95
CA ALA A 147 9.09 5.75 13.19
C ALA A 147 7.68 6.33 12.93
N TYR A 148 7.60 7.62 12.61
CA TYR A 148 6.34 8.29 12.34
C TYR A 148 5.84 7.94 10.93
N ASP A 149 4.67 7.33 10.88
CA ASP A 149 3.98 7.05 9.63
C ASP A 149 2.96 8.16 9.35
N TYR A 150 3.31 9.03 8.41
CA TYR A 150 2.51 10.16 7.96
C TYR A 150 1.25 9.76 7.18
N PHE A 151 1.03 8.47 6.91
CA PHE A 151 -0.22 7.93 6.35
C PHE A 151 -1.05 7.12 7.35
N SER A 152 -0.52 6.85 8.55
CA SER A 152 -1.15 5.98 9.55
C SER A 152 -2.60 6.37 9.86
N LYS A 153 -2.88 7.65 10.07
CA LYS A 153 -4.23 8.14 10.39
C LYS A 153 -5.25 7.77 9.31
N ASN A 154 -4.90 7.94 8.04
CA ASN A 154 -5.79 7.64 6.92
C ASN A 154 -6.02 6.12 6.81
N LYS A 155 -4.97 5.30 7.02
CA LYS A 155 -5.06 3.83 7.05
C LYS A 155 -5.95 3.34 8.20
N GLN A 156 -5.78 3.90 9.40
CA GLN A 156 -6.60 3.58 10.57
C GLN A 156 -8.05 3.98 10.36
N ASN A 157 -8.31 5.18 9.85
CA ASN A 157 -9.66 5.63 9.50
C ASN A 157 -10.31 4.70 8.48
N ALA A 158 -9.60 4.32 7.41
CA ALA A 158 -10.10 3.40 6.40
C ALA A 158 -10.52 2.04 7.01
N PHE A 159 -9.79 1.56 8.03
CA PHE A 159 -10.19 0.37 8.78
C PHE A 159 -11.45 0.63 9.61
N VAL A 160 -11.50 1.71 10.39
CA VAL A 160 -12.60 2.05 11.30
C VAL A 160 -13.93 2.23 10.56
N ILE A 161 -13.94 2.96 9.44
CA ILE A 161 -15.18 3.20 8.68
C ILE A 161 -15.72 1.93 8.01
N SER A 162 -14.90 0.87 7.95
CA SER A 162 -15.20 -0.40 7.31
C SER A 162 -15.70 -1.47 8.30
N VAL A 163 -15.92 -1.13 9.57
CA VAL A 163 -16.43 -2.05 10.59
C VAL A 163 -17.74 -2.74 10.17
N GLU A 164 -18.68 -2.00 9.59
CA GLU A 164 -19.97 -2.53 9.15
C GLU A 164 -19.82 -3.64 8.08
N PRO A 165 -19.14 -3.42 6.93
CA PRO A 165 -18.90 -4.50 5.97
C PRO A 165 -18.00 -5.62 6.52
N MET A 166 -17.07 -5.33 7.44
CA MET A 166 -16.27 -6.38 8.10
C MET A 166 -17.14 -7.35 8.90
N LEU A 167 -18.18 -6.85 9.59
CA LEU A 167 -19.12 -7.69 10.34
C LEU A 167 -19.92 -8.61 9.40
N GLU A 168 -20.40 -8.10 8.27
CA GLU A 168 -21.09 -8.90 7.26
C GLU A 168 -20.20 -10.05 6.74
N ILE A 169 -18.91 -9.80 6.54
CA ILE A 169 -17.95 -10.84 6.14
C ILE A 169 -17.81 -11.90 7.23
N ILE A 170 -17.64 -11.49 8.49
CA ILE A 170 -17.45 -12.43 9.60
C ILE A 170 -18.68 -13.34 9.77
N TYR A 171 -19.88 -12.78 9.73
CA TYR A 171 -21.11 -13.58 9.82
C TYR A 171 -21.25 -14.54 8.64
N GLY A 172 -20.88 -14.10 7.42
CA GLY A 172 -20.80 -15.00 6.27
C GLY A 172 -19.78 -16.12 6.47
N LEU A 173 -18.58 -15.81 6.98
CA LEU A 173 -17.52 -16.77 7.24
C LEU A 173 -17.92 -17.82 8.29
N GLU A 174 -18.64 -17.42 9.35
CA GLU A 174 -19.19 -18.34 10.35
C GLU A 174 -20.15 -19.35 9.71
N SER A 175 -20.99 -18.91 8.76
CA SER A 175 -21.86 -19.81 8.02
C SER A 175 -21.06 -20.80 7.14
N MET A 176 -19.99 -20.33 6.49
CA MET A 176 -19.13 -21.14 5.62
C MET A 176 -18.30 -22.18 6.37
N LYS A 177 -17.94 -21.93 7.64
CA LYS A 177 -17.19 -22.88 8.48
C LYS A 177 -17.95 -24.18 8.74
N SER A 178 -19.28 -24.18 8.63
CA SER A 178 -20.09 -25.39 8.75
C SER A 178 -19.95 -26.35 7.56
N TYR A 179 -19.50 -25.85 6.40
CA TYR A 179 -19.34 -26.61 5.16
C TYR A 179 -18.19 -26.05 4.32
N ILE A 180 -17.00 -26.63 4.44
CA ILE A 180 -15.84 -26.24 3.61
C ILE A 180 -16.10 -26.69 2.17
N SER A 181 -16.00 -25.78 1.21
CA SER A 181 -16.23 -26.04 -0.21
C SER A 181 -15.31 -25.20 -1.10
N ASP A 182 -15.12 -25.68 -2.33
CA ASP A 182 -14.34 -24.95 -3.34
C ASP A 182 -15.02 -23.60 -3.67
N ASP A 183 -16.36 -23.55 -3.69
CA ASP A 183 -17.13 -22.31 -3.88
C ASP A 183 -16.86 -21.27 -2.78
N ASN A 184 -16.72 -21.72 -1.53
CA ASN A 184 -16.41 -20.85 -0.39
C ASN A 184 -15.01 -20.26 -0.53
N LEU A 185 -14.02 -21.05 -0.95
CA LEU A 185 -12.68 -20.51 -1.20
C LEU A 185 -12.68 -19.55 -2.41
N GLN A 186 -13.40 -19.89 -3.47
CA GLN A 186 -13.50 -19.03 -4.65
C GLN A 186 -14.11 -17.67 -4.33
N ILE A 187 -15.19 -17.61 -3.54
CA ILE A 187 -15.80 -16.34 -3.16
C ILE A 187 -14.89 -15.53 -2.23
N LEU A 188 -14.11 -16.18 -1.36
CA LEU A 188 -13.16 -15.50 -0.48
C LEU A 188 -11.94 -14.95 -1.23
N LEU A 189 -11.44 -15.66 -2.25
CA LEU A 189 -10.41 -15.14 -3.16
C LEU A 189 -10.91 -13.87 -3.88
N LYS A 190 -12.15 -13.88 -4.36
CA LYS A 190 -12.76 -12.71 -5.02
C LYS A 190 -13.10 -11.58 -4.04
N LEU A 191 -13.48 -11.91 -2.81
CA LEU A 191 -13.66 -10.94 -1.74
C LEU A 191 -12.36 -10.22 -1.43
N ASN A 192 -11.24 -10.96 -1.38
CA ASN A 192 -9.91 -10.41 -1.19
C ASN A 192 -9.51 -9.51 -2.37
N LEU A 193 -9.63 -10.00 -3.62
CA LEU A 193 -9.41 -9.20 -4.84
C LEU A 193 -10.16 -7.86 -4.84
N TRP A 194 -11.44 -7.87 -4.51
CA TRP A 194 -12.27 -6.66 -4.52
C TRP A 194 -12.10 -5.79 -3.28
N GLY A 195 -11.40 -6.27 -2.24
CA GLY A 195 -10.96 -5.47 -1.10
C GLY A 195 -10.13 -4.25 -1.52
N ASN A 196 -9.34 -4.39 -2.58
CA ASN A 196 -8.54 -3.33 -3.18
C ASN A 196 -9.37 -2.15 -3.74
N ARG A 197 -10.71 -2.26 -3.84
CA ARG A 197 -11.56 -1.10 -4.16
C ARG A 197 -11.62 -0.04 -3.04
N CYS A 198 -11.13 -0.36 -1.86
CA CYS A 198 -10.95 0.55 -0.74
C CYS A 198 -9.56 1.22 -0.71
N ASP A 199 -8.73 1.02 -1.74
CA ASP A 199 -7.41 1.62 -1.86
C ASP A 199 -7.47 3.16 -1.81
N LEU A 200 -6.68 3.73 -0.90
CA LEU A 200 -6.55 5.18 -0.72
C LEU A 200 -5.73 5.82 -1.84
N SER A 201 -4.85 5.08 -2.50
CA SER A 201 -4.07 5.57 -3.64
C SER A 201 -5.01 6.02 -4.76
N ILE A 202 -6.05 5.25 -5.08
CA ILE A 202 -7.03 5.53 -6.15
C ILE A 202 -7.72 6.88 -5.93
N SER A 203 -7.97 7.24 -4.67
CA SER A 203 -8.67 8.44 -4.25
C SER A 203 -7.75 9.58 -3.80
N SER A 204 -6.43 9.43 -3.99
CA SER A 204 -5.39 10.37 -3.54
C SER A 204 -5.44 10.64 -2.03
N GLY A 205 -5.64 9.59 -1.24
CA GLY A 205 -5.62 9.60 0.22
C GLY A 205 -7.01 9.70 0.88
N LYS A 206 -8.11 9.74 0.12
CA LYS A 206 -9.47 9.86 0.68
C LYS A 206 -10.07 8.49 0.97
N GLU A 207 -10.65 8.31 2.14
CA GLU A 207 -11.22 7.02 2.51
C GLU A 207 -12.44 6.65 1.65
N VAL A 208 -12.53 5.38 1.28
CA VAL A 208 -13.64 4.82 0.49
C VAL A 208 -14.38 3.79 1.33
N LYS A 209 -15.60 4.13 1.77
CA LYS A 209 -16.48 3.19 2.46
C LYS A 209 -17.24 2.32 1.45
N LEU A 210 -17.21 1.00 1.62
CA LEU A 210 -18.10 0.10 0.90
C LEU A 210 -19.52 0.21 1.44
N ASN A 211 -20.48 0.31 0.53
CA ASN A 211 -21.89 0.29 0.86
C ASN A 211 -22.50 -1.07 0.48
N GLY A 212 -23.32 -1.63 1.37
CA GLY A 212 -24.00 -2.91 1.16
C GLY A 212 -23.19 -4.13 1.58
N ASN A 213 -23.77 -5.31 1.39
CA ASN A 213 -23.15 -6.59 1.77
C ASN A 213 -21.97 -6.92 0.82
N PRO A 214 -20.75 -7.18 1.34
CA PRO A 214 -19.58 -7.46 0.51
C PRO A 214 -19.70 -8.69 -0.39
N PHE A 215 -20.42 -9.74 0.02
CA PHE A 215 -20.62 -10.92 -0.82
C PHE A 215 -21.53 -10.62 -2.02
N GLU A 216 -22.54 -9.77 -1.85
CA GLU A 216 -23.36 -9.30 -2.97
C GLU A 216 -22.56 -8.40 -3.92
N LEU A 217 -21.64 -7.58 -3.38
CA LEU A 217 -20.71 -6.81 -4.20
C LEU A 217 -19.82 -7.73 -5.05
N VAL A 218 -19.26 -8.78 -4.46
CA VAL A 218 -18.44 -9.78 -5.17
C VAL A 218 -19.24 -10.40 -6.32
N LYS A 219 -20.46 -10.87 -6.08
CA LYS A 219 -21.33 -11.44 -7.13
C LYS A 219 -21.58 -10.46 -8.28
N ASN A 220 -21.84 -9.18 -7.96
CA ASN A 220 -22.10 -8.15 -8.96
C ASN A 220 -20.86 -7.79 -9.80
N LEU A 221 -19.68 -7.87 -9.19
CA LEU A 221 -18.40 -7.59 -9.82
C LEU A 221 -17.76 -8.80 -10.49
N ASP A 222 -18.29 -10.00 -10.31
CA ASP A 222 -17.70 -11.23 -10.82
C ASP A 222 -17.43 -11.17 -12.34
N LYS A 223 -18.40 -10.66 -13.11
CA LYS A 223 -18.28 -10.42 -14.55
C LYS A 223 -17.22 -9.38 -14.97
N ARG A 224 -16.59 -8.69 -14.01
CA ARG A 224 -15.50 -7.73 -14.24
C ARG A 224 -14.13 -8.38 -14.09
N VAL A 225 -14.05 -9.62 -13.61
CA VAL A 225 -12.82 -10.41 -13.65
C VAL A 225 -12.59 -10.84 -15.11
N ILE A 226 -11.47 -10.39 -15.68
CA ILE A 226 -11.14 -10.65 -17.09
C ILE A 226 -10.42 -12.00 -17.25
N ILE A 227 -9.58 -12.34 -16.26
CA ILE A 227 -8.85 -13.61 -16.18
C ILE A 227 -9.10 -14.16 -14.78
N ASP A 228 -9.73 -15.33 -14.70
CA ASP A 228 -10.06 -15.99 -13.43
C ASP A 228 -9.41 -17.37 -13.38
N GLU A 229 -8.35 -17.50 -12.59
CA GLU A 229 -7.63 -18.77 -12.35
C GLU A 229 -7.88 -19.32 -10.95
N SER A 230 -8.91 -18.83 -10.25
CA SER A 230 -9.24 -19.24 -8.88
C SER A 230 -9.41 -20.76 -8.74
N SER A 231 -10.01 -21.43 -9.72
CA SER A 231 -10.14 -22.90 -9.73
C SER A 231 -8.78 -23.61 -9.77
N GLN A 232 -7.79 -23.08 -10.50
CA GLN A 232 -6.44 -23.65 -10.56
C GLN A 232 -5.72 -23.48 -9.22
N VAL A 233 -5.87 -22.30 -8.58
CA VAL A 233 -5.32 -22.05 -7.24
C VAL A 233 -5.89 -23.05 -6.23
N ILE A 234 -7.21 -23.29 -6.26
CA ILE A 234 -7.88 -24.25 -5.38
C ILE A 234 -7.34 -25.68 -5.61
N GLU A 235 -7.14 -26.08 -6.86
CA GLU A 235 -6.58 -27.38 -7.21
C GLU A 235 -5.14 -27.55 -6.69
N ILE A 236 -4.28 -26.53 -6.83
CA ILE A 236 -2.92 -26.53 -6.30
C ILE A 236 -2.92 -26.70 -4.78
N LEU A 237 -3.78 -25.96 -4.07
CA LEU A 237 -3.88 -26.04 -2.61
C LEU A 237 -4.34 -27.41 -2.12
N LYS A 238 -5.25 -28.06 -2.87
CA LYS A 238 -5.75 -29.40 -2.54
C LYS A 238 -4.76 -30.51 -2.89
N SER A 239 -3.97 -30.33 -3.94
CA SER A 239 -2.98 -31.31 -4.41
C SER A 239 -1.59 -31.16 -3.78
N ALA A 240 -1.38 -30.13 -2.97
CA ALA A 240 -0.12 -29.86 -2.29
C ALA A 240 0.36 -31.06 -1.44
N ASP A 241 1.65 -31.38 -1.58
CA ASP A 241 2.30 -32.47 -0.87
C ASP A 241 2.39 -32.17 0.64
N ARG A 242 1.68 -32.98 1.43
CA ARG A 242 1.55 -32.84 2.89
C ARG A 242 2.69 -33.47 3.69
N ARG A 243 3.80 -33.87 3.05
CA ARG A 243 4.99 -34.36 3.76
C ARG A 243 5.74 -33.26 4.54
N ASN A 244 5.57 -32.01 4.13
CA ASN A 244 6.10 -30.82 4.80
C ASN A 244 4.95 -29.85 5.10
N ASP A 245 5.20 -28.90 6.01
CA ASP A 245 4.27 -27.81 6.30
C ASP A 245 3.96 -27.02 5.03
N ILE A 246 2.68 -26.74 4.79
CA ILE A 246 2.24 -25.86 3.72
C ILE A 246 2.28 -24.43 4.21
N VAL A 247 3.14 -23.63 3.57
CA VAL A 247 3.25 -22.19 3.78
C VAL A 247 2.71 -21.46 2.56
N ILE A 248 1.73 -20.58 2.78
CA ILE A 248 1.22 -19.66 1.75
C ILE A 248 1.75 -18.26 2.05
N GLU A 249 2.33 -17.60 1.05
CA GLU A 249 2.85 -16.23 1.21
C GLU A 249 1.91 -15.21 0.58
N PHE A 250 1.53 -14.21 1.37
CA PHE A 250 0.82 -13.03 0.89
C PHE A 250 1.82 -11.89 0.74
N ILE A 251 1.91 -11.33 -0.47
CA ILE A 251 2.60 -10.06 -0.71
C ILE A 251 1.54 -8.97 -0.57
N CYS A 252 1.44 -8.41 0.63
CA CYS A 252 0.33 -7.52 0.98
C CYS A 252 0.44 -6.18 0.23
N ASP A 253 -0.71 -5.69 -0.21
CA ASP A 253 -0.87 -4.36 -0.80
C ASP A 253 -1.29 -3.37 0.30
N ASN A 254 -2.58 -3.04 0.41
CA ASN A 254 -3.07 -1.99 1.30
C ASN A 254 -3.43 -2.47 2.72
N ALA A 255 -3.23 -1.58 3.68
CA ALA A 255 -3.83 -1.64 5.02
C ALA A 255 -5.36 -1.41 4.97
N GLY A 256 -5.99 -1.30 6.13
CA GLY A 256 -7.42 -1.01 6.19
C GLY A 256 -8.27 -2.24 5.87
N TYR A 257 -9.31 -2.04 5.06
CA TYR A 257 -10.26 -3.10 4.72
C TYR A 257 -9.63 -4.24 3.91
N GLU A 258 -8.66 -3.96 3.03
CA GLU A 258 -7.99 -4.99 2.22
C GLU A 258 -7.15 -5.93 3.10
N LEU A 259 -6.30 -5.39 3.98
CA LEU A 259 -5.57 -6.21 4.95
C LEU A 259 -6.50 -7.04 5.85
N PHE A 260 -7.70 -6.55 6.15
CA PHE A 260 -8.71 -7.37 6.84
C PHE A 260 -9.21 -8.54 5.98
N THR A 261 -9.44 -8.35 4.68
CA THR A 261 -9.83 -9.47 3.80
C THR A 261 -8.68 -10.47 3.62
N ASP A 262 -7.42 -10.02 3.68
CA ASP A 262 -6.26 -10.92 3.78
C ASP A 262 -6.35 -11.80 5.03
N PHE A 263 -6.65 -11.21 6.20
CA PHE A 263 -6.81 -11.98 7.45
C PHE A 263 -7.96 -12.98 7.37
N ILE A 264 -9.06 -12.61 6.72
CA ILE A 264 -10.20 -13.51 6.50
C ILE A 264 -9.81 -14.70 5.62
N LEU A 265 -9.12 -14.45 4.51
CA LEU A 265 -8.64 -15.51 3.63
C LEU A 265 -7.63 -16.40 4.35
N ALA A 266 -6.69 -15.81 5.08
CA ALA A 266 -5.70 -16.53 5.87
C ALA A 266 -6.35 -17.39 6.97
N ASP A 267 -7.35 -16.85 7.69
CA ASP A 267 -8.12 -17.60 8.68
C ASP A 267 -8.77 -18.82 8.06
N TYR A 268 -9.40 -18.66 6.90
CA TYR A 268 -10.07 -19.74 6.19
C TYR A 268 -9.09 -20.82 5.73
N LEU A 269 -7.92 -20.43 5.20
CA LEU A 269 -6.88 -21.35 4.75
C LEU A 269 -6.33 -22.21 5.91
N ILE A 270 -6.10 -21.59 7.07
CA ILE A 270 -5.63 -22.28 8.28
C ILE A 270 -6.74 -23.19 8.85
N GLU A 271 -7.94 -22.69 9.05
CA GLU A 271 -9.06 -23.45 9.65
C GLU A 271 -9.52 -24.61 8.76
N SER A 272 -9.48 -24.42 7.44
CA SER A 272 -9.81 -25.47 6.46
C SER A 272 -8.65 -26.45 6.25
N LYS A 273 -7.54 -26.29 6.99
CA LYS A 273 -6.31 -27.08 6.85
C LYS A 273 -5.77 -27.09 5.42
N LEU A 274 -5.95 -26.01 4.67
CA LEU A 274 -5.36 -25.83 3.34
C LEU A 274 -3.92 -25.29 3.45
N ALA A 275 -3.60 -24.64 4.57
CA ALA A 275 -2.25 -24.27 4.94
C ALA A 275 -2.01 -24.56 6.42
N ASP A 276 -0.74 -24.80 6.77
CA ASP A 276 -0.28 -24.86 8.16
C ASP A 276 0.16 -23.47 8.63
N LYS A 277 0.59 -22.63 7.67
CA LYS A 277 1.02 -21.26 7.92
C LYS A 277 0.68 -20.32 6.75
N VAL A 278 0.29 -19.10 7.08
CA VAL A 278 0.24 -17.97 6.15
C VAL A 278 1.26 -16.92 6.56
N ARG A 279 2.13 -16.53 5.62
CA ARG A 279 3.20 -15.55 5.81
C ARG A 279 2.85 -14.23 5.13
N PHE A 280 2.82 -13.15 5.90
CA PHE A 280 2.52 -11.79 5.44
C PHE A 280 3.82 -11.05 5.15
N ASN A 281 4.04 -10.70 3.88
CA ASN A 281 5.13 -9.84 3.42
C ASN A 281 4.62 -8.40 3.34
N LEU A 282 5.11 -7.57 4.26
CA LEU A 282 4.69 -6.18 4.46
C LEU A 282 5.79 -5.20 3.98
N LYS A 283 5.40 -3.95 3.72
CA LYS A 283 6.34 -2.91 3.30
C LYS A 283 7.23 -2.46 4.46
N ALA A 284 8.50 -2.17 4.16
CA ALA A 284 9.51 -1.78 5.14
C ALA A 284 9.31 -0.36 5.70
N ILE A 285 8.68 0.52 4.91
CA ILE A 285 8.48 1.94 5.17
C ILE A 285 7.06 2.34 4.76
N PRO A 286 6.54 3.51 5.19
CA PRO A 286 5.31 4.07 4.62
C PRO A 286 5.44 4.19 3.10
N TRP A 287 4.60 3.47 2.37
CA TRP A 287 4.74 3.23 0.93
C TRP A 287 3.39 3.40 0.26
N PHE A 288 3.36 4.03 -0.92
CA PHE A 288 2.17 4.15 -1.78
C PHE A 288 0.86 4.53 -1.05
N ILE A 289 0.99 5.42 -0.05
CA ILE A 289 -0.10 5.88 0.85
C ILE A 289 -0.62 4.77 1.76
N SER A 290 -1.33 3.80 1.20
CA SER A 290 -2.09 2.81 1.97
C SER A 290 -1.36 1.51 2.20
N ASP A 291 -0.18 1.28 1.63
CA ASP A 291 0.46 -0.02 1.76
C ASP A 291 0.69 -0.43 3.22
N ALA A 292 0.43 -1.70 3.47
CA ALA A 292 0.51 -2.29 4.80
C ALA A 292 1.96 -2.43 5.26
N THR A 293 2.25 -1.83 6.41
CA THR A 293 3.48 -2.04 7.19
C THR A 293 3.20 -2.96 8.37
N ILE A 294 4.26 -3.38 9.08
CA ILE A 294 4.11 -4.16 10.32
C ILE A 294 3.29 -3.43 11.40
N ASN A 295 3.33 -2.10 11.41
CA ASN A 295 2.57 -1.30 12.36
C ASN A 295 1.07 -1.37 12.05
N ASP A 296 0.69 -1.35 10.77
CA ASP A 296 -0.70 -1.48 10.35
C ASP A 296 -1.25 -2.87 10.69
N PHE A 297 -0.49 -3.94 10.40
CA PHE A 297 -0.84 -5.30 10.77
C PHE A 297 -1.12 -5.43 12.26
N ARG A 298 -0.19 -4.94 13.12
CA ARG A 298 -0.35 -5.01 14.58
C ARG A 298 -1.52 -4.16 15.07
N TRP A 299 -1.65 -2.96 14.53
CA TRP A 299 -2.72 -2.04 14.89
C TRP A 299 -4.09 -2.63 14.55
N SER A 300 -4.28 -3.22 13.36
CA SER A 300 -5.54 -3.85 12.94
C SER A 300 -5.95 -4.99 13.88
N LEU A 301 -5.01 -5.89 14.23
CA LEU A 301 -5.30 -6.98 15.16
C LEU A 301 -5.63 -6.47 16.57
N GLN A 302 -4.93 -5.45 17.04
CA GLN A 302 -5.18 -4.85 18.35
C GLN A 302 -6.52 -4.11 18.38
N PHE A 303 -6.83 -3.33 17.35
CA PHE A 303 -8.10 -2.64 17.19
C PHE A 303 -9.27 -3.61 17.27
N MET A 304 -9.19 -4.74 16.55
CA MET A 304 -10.24 -5.76 16.60
C MET A 304 -10.37 -6.38 18.00
N LYS A 305 -9.25 -6.76 18.63
CA LYS A 305 -9.24 -7.34 19.98
C LYS A 305 -9.85 -6.42 21.05
N ASP A 306 -9.64 -5.12 20.93
CA ASP A 306 -10.15 -4.14 21.89
C ASP A 306 -11.54 -3.61 21.52
N HIS A 307 -12.09 -4.05 20.37
CA HIS A 307 -13.36 -3.56 19.88
C HIS A 307 -14.53 -3.93 20.80
N ALA A 308 -15.53 -3.04 20.89
CA ALA A 308 -16.70 -3.24 21.74
C ALA A 308 -17.57 -4.42 21.28
N THR A 309 -17.73 -4.58 19.96
CA THR A 309 -18.47 -5.71 19.35
C THR A 309 -17.77 -7.03 19.63
N SER A 310 -18.50 -7.98 20.24
CA SER A 310 -17.96 -9.28 20.67
C SER A 310 -17.31 -10.07 19.55
N VAL A 311 -17.96 -10.18 18.38
CA VAL A 311 -17.45 -11.01 17.29
C VAL A 311 -16.11 -10.51 16.75
N LEU A 312 -15.94 -9.18 16.58
CA LEU A 312 -14.66 -8.58 16.18
C LEU A 312 -13.57 -8.84 17.23
N ARG A 313 -13.92 -8.69 18.51
CA ARG A 313 -13.01 -8.98 19.62
C ARG A 313 -12.54 -10.43 19.64
N GLU A 314 -13.43 -11.38 19.41
CA GLU A 314 -13.05 -12.80 19.38
C GLU A 314 -12.17 -13.14 18.18
N TYR A 315 -12.42 -12.58 16.98
CA TYR A 315 -11.52 -12.71 15.84
C TYR A 315 -10.15 -12.03 16.08
N GLY A 316 -10.13 -10.84 16.68
CA GLY A 316 -8.89 -10.17 17.05
C GLY A 316 -8.04 -10.99 18.03
N LYS A 317 -8.66 -11.58 19.06
CA LYS A 317 -7.99 -12.52 19.97
C LYS A 317 -7.49 -13.77 19.25
N LYS A 318 -8.33 -14.34 18.38
CA LYS A 318 -7.99 -15.54 17.59
C LYS A 318 -6.76 -15.29 16.70
N TRP A 319 -6.74 -14.20 15.94
CA TRP A 319 -5.63 -13.89 15.05
C TRP A 319 -4.35 -13.51 15.80
N GLN A 320 -4.46 -12.82 16.94
CA GLN A 320 -3.29 -12.65 17.81
C GLN A 320 -2.75 -13.99 18.33
N LYS A 321 -3.64 -14.95 18.66
CA LYS A 321 -3.24 -16.31 19.02
C LYS A 321 -2.57 -17.04 17.84
N PHE A 322 -3.07 -16.89 16.61
CA PHE A 322 -2.41 -17.42 15.40
C PHE A 322 -1.01 -16.86 15.19
N VAL A 323 -0.76 -15.60 15.52
CA VAL A 323 0.58 -15.01 15.48
C VAL A 323 1.50 -15.68 16.52
N VAL A 324 1.03 -15.85 17.76
CA VAL A 324 1.80 -16.53 18.82
C VAL A 324 2.10 -17.99 18.46
N GLU A 325 1.16 -18.68 17.81
CA GLU A 325 1.29 -20.06 17.34
C GLU A 325 2.06 -20.20 16.01
N ASN A 326 2.57 -19.10 15.44
CA ASN A 326 3.26 -19.06 14.14
C ASN A 326 2.42 -19.58 12.95
N LYS A 327 1.09 -19.50 13.04
CA LYS A 327 0.16 -19.76 11.92
C LYS A 327 0.00 -18.53 11.04
N PHE A 328 -0.03 -17.35 11.66
CA PHE A 328 0.13 -16.07 10.97
C PHE A 328 1.55 -15.59 11.24
N GLU A 329 2.43 -15.69 10.24
CA GLU A 329 3.82 -15.27 10.34
C GLU A 329 3.99 -13.92 9.63
N VAL A 330 4.59 -12.93 10.29
CA VAL A 330 5.05 -11.73 9.59
C VAL A 330 6.45 -12.02 9.07
N ALA A 331 6.66 -11.91 7.76
CA ALA A 331 7.96 -12.10 7.15
C ALA A 331 8.99 -11.10 7.71
N ASN A 332 10.27 -11.46 7.68
CA ASN A 332 11.32 -10.51 7.98
C ASN A 332 11.23 -9.32 7.03
N ILE A 333 11.48 -8.12 7.56
CA ILE A 333 11.48 -6.90 6.76
C ILE A 333 12.45 -7.07 5.60
N ASN A 334 11.93 -6.91 4.38
CA ASN A 334 12.69 -7.02 3.15
C ASN A 334 12.53 -5.72 2.35
N ASN A 335 13.64 -5.02 2.14
CA ASN A 335 13.66 -3.76 1.40
C ASN A 335 13.36 -3.93 -0.10
N PHE A 336 13.34 -5.17 -0.61
CA PHE A 336 12.94 -5.46 -1.99
C PHE A 336 11.54 -4.93 -2.32
N TRP A 337 10.58 -5.10 -1.40
CA TRP A 337 9.18 -4.67 -1.58
C TRP A 337 9.00 -3.15 -1.62
N THR A 338 10.03 -2.40 -1.23
CA THR A 338 10.08 -0.92 -1.28
C THR A 338 11.30 -0.44 -2.08
N SER A 339 11.76 -1.28 -3.01
CA SER A 339 12.83 -0.97 -3.95
C SER A 339 12.26 -0.57 -5.32
N PRO A 340 13.06 -0.03 -6.24
CA PRO A 340 12.59 0.32 -7.59
C PRO A 340 12.56 -0.88 -8.54
N TYR A 341 12.99 -2.07 -8.10
CA TYR A 341 13.16 -3.23 -8.97
C TYR A 341 11.85 -3.96 -9.25
N GLU A 342 11.78 -4.51 -10.45
CA GLU A 342 10.72 -5.41 -10.86
C GLU A 342 10.89 -6.80 -10.23
N TYR A 343 9.80 -7.55 -10.10
CA TYR A 343 9.82 -8.87 -9.45
C TYR A 343 10.63 -9.96 -10.16
N TYR A 344 11.07 -9.73 -11.39
CA TYR A 344 11.94 -10.67 -12.12
C TYR A 344 13.43 -10.51 -11.79
N ARG A 345 13.80 -9.51 -11.00
CA ARG A 345 15.18 -9.18 -10.64
C ARG A 345 15.74 -10.01 -9.50
#